data_AF-S4NNC2-F1
#
_entry.id   AF-S4NNC2-F1
#
_cell.length_a   1.000
_cell.length_b   1.000
_cell.length_c   1.000
_cell.angle_alpha   90.00
_cell.angle_beta   90.00
_cell.angle_gamma   90.00
#
_symmetry.space_group_name_H-M   'P 1'
#
loop_
_entity.id
_entity.type
_entity.pdbx_description
1 polymer ?
#
loop_
_entity_poly.entity_id
_entity_poly.type
_entity_poly.pdbx_seq_one_letter_code
_entity_poly.pdbx_strand_id
1 'polypeptide(L)'
;MIAIPDYVSGATEHWGLITYRETSFLIDEETASSRNKISVANTVAHELAHMWFGNLVTMKWWDEVWLNEGFASYMQVKSLNAIEPSWTMLDQFLTRTLHSVLVTDAKLSSHPIVQTVETPDQITAIFDSISYNKGASVLRMLEGFIGEENFRRGVSDYLKKYEFGNTITQDLLSSMEPYFKKDYPDLSLSYIMDTWTRQMG
;
A
#
# COMPACT_ATOMS: atom_id res chain seq x y z
N MET A 1 13.61 0.17 -15.63
CA MET A 1 13.63 -1.00 -14.73
C MET A 1 14.90 -1.78 -14.99
N ILE A 2 15.61 -2.20 -13.95
CA ILE A 2 16.88 -2.92 -14.06
C ILE A 2 16.98 -4.01 -12.99
N ALA A 3 17.44 -5.21 -13.37
CA ALA A 3 17.81 -6.26 -12.43
C ALA A 3 19.27 -6.07 -11.99
N ILE A 4 19.50 -6.12 -10.68
CA ILE A 4 20.80 -5.96 -10.06
C ILE A 4 21.17 -7.29 -9.36
N PRO A 5 22.31 -7.91 -9.71
CA PRO A 5 22.84 -9.05 -8.97
C PRO A 5 23.10 -8.67 -7.50
N ASP A 6 22.73 -9.55 -6.57
CA ASP A 6 22.99 -9.39 -5.13
C ASP A 6 22.43 -8.08 -4.51
N TYR A 7 21.18 -7.75 -4.85
CA TYR A 7 20.50 -6.58 -4.27
C TYR A 7 19.90 -6.89 -2.89
N VAL A 8 20.19 -6.04 -1.89
CA VAL A 8 19.80 -6.27 -0.48
C VAL A 8 18.27 -6.30 -0.28
N SER A 9 17.55 -5.43 -0.98
CA SER A 9 16.09 -5.38 -0.97
C SER A 9 15.49 -6.26 -2.07
N GLY A 10 14.17 -6.47 -2.03
CA GLY A 10 13.46 -7.13 -3.14
C GLY A 10 13.46 -6.23 -4.39
N ALA A 11 13.11 -4.96 -4.21
CA ALA A 11 13.14 -3.90 -5.21
C ALA A 11 13.20 -2.53 -4.51
N THR A 12 13.35 -1.46 -5.30
CA THR A 12 13.27 -0.06 -4.85
C THR A 12 12.77 0.83 -5.98
N GLU A 13 11.84 1.70 -5.65
CA GLU A 13 10.95 2.47 -6.51
C GLU A 13 11.56 3.74 -7.10
N HIS A 14 12.88 3.83 -7.23
CA HIS A 14 13.55 5.03 -7.72
C HIS A 14 12.87 5.60 -8.97
N TRP A 15 12.44 6.87 -8.90
CA TRP A 15 11.54 7.43 -9.91
C TRP A 15 12.21 7.48 -11.29
N GLY A 16 11.68 6.70 -12.23
CA GLY A 16 12.21 6.55 -13.58
C GLY A 16 13.27 5.44 -13.75
N LEU A 17 13.81 4.88 -12.66
CA LEU A 17 14.78 3.78 -12.70
C LEU A 17 14.57 2.77 -11.57
N ILE A 18 13.44 2.07 -11.59
CA ILE A 18 13.15 1.03 -10.59
C ILE A 18 14.22 -0.08 -10.65
N THR A 19 14.78 -0.41 -9.49
CA THR A 19 15.83 -1.42 -9.30
C THR A 19 15.25 -2.66 -8.64
N TYR A 20 15.62 -3.85 -9.12
CA TYR A 20 15.11 -5.13 -8.61
C TYR A 20 16.26 -6.08 -8.30
N ARG A 21 16.10 -6.95 -7.30
CA ARG A 21 16.85 -8.21 -7.24
C ARG A 21 16.47 -9.07 -8.45
N GLU A 22 17.41 -9.83 -9.01
CA GLU A 22 17.16 -10.71 -10.17
C GLU A 22 15.92 -11.60 -9.99
N THR A 23 15.75 -12.24 -8.83
CA THR A 23 14.61 -13.11 -8.52
C THR A 23 13.26 -12.40 -8.42
N SER A 24 13.27 -11.07 -8.35
CA SER A 24 12.08 -10.21 -8.24
C SER A 24 11.69 -9.57 -9.58
N PHE A 25 12.45 -9.79 -10.65
CA PHE A 25 12.20 -9.20 -11.97
C PHE A 25 12.35 -10.16 -13.14
N LEU A 26 13.36 -11.05 -13.09
CA LEU A 26 13.62 -12.00 -14.17
C LEU A 26 12.78 -13.27 -14.01
N ILE A 27 12.26 -13.77 -15.13
CA ILE A 27 11.54 -15.05 -15.21
C ILE A 27 12.18 -15.89 -16.31
N ASP A 28 12.53 -17.13 -15.97
CA ASP A 28 12.83 -18.17 -16.93
C ASP A 28 11.54 -18.96 -17.20
N GLU A 29 11.04 -18.90 -18.44
CA GLU A 29 9.76 -19.53 -18.79
C GLU A 29 9.78 -21.06 -18.70
N GLU A 30 10.95 -21.70 -18.85
CA GLU A 30 11.07 -23.15 -18.80
C GLU A 30 11.01 -23.70 -17.38
N THR A 31 11.48 -22.93 -16.39
CA THR A 31 11.66 -23.40 -15.01
C THR A 31 10.81 -22.68 -13.98
N ALA A 32 10.27 -21.49 -14.28
CA ALA A 32 9.50 -20.70 -13.32
C ALA A 32 8.14 -21.32 -13.00
N SER A 33 7.90 -21.57 -11.71
CA SER A 33 6.57 -21.94 -11.22
C SER A 33 5.57 -20.78 -11.35
N SER A 34 4.27 -21.08 -11.33
CA SER A 34 3.23 -20.03 -11.27
C SER A 34 3.41 -19.11 -10.06
N ARG A 35 3.91 -19.64 -8.94
CA ARG A 35 4.24 -18.84 -7.75
C ARG A 35 5.35 -17.82 -8.05
N ASN A 36 6.39 -18.21 -8.81
CA ASN A 36 7.45 -17.28 -9.20
C ASN A 36 6.91 -16.18 -10.11
N LYS A 37 6.11 -16.54 -11.13
CA LYS A 37 5.49 -15.59 -12.06
C LYS A 37 4.61 -14.57 -11.31
N ILE A 38 3.76 -15.04 -10.41
CA ILE A 38 2.92 -14.17 -9.57
C ILE A 38 3.77 -13.29 -8.64
N SER A 39 4.85 -13.82 -8.06
CA SER A 39 5.73 -13.06 -7.16
C SER A 39 6.44 -11.91 -7.89
N VAL A 40 6.99 -12.17 -9.08
CA VAL A 40 7.63 -11.14 -9.91
C VAL A 40 6.61 -10.10 -10.35
N ALA A 41 5.44 -10.54 -10.84
CA ALA A 41 4.37 -9.64 -11.24
C ALA A 41 3.90 -8.73 -10.10
N ASN A 42 3.74 -9.28 -8.87
CA ASN A 42 3.41 -8.48 -7.69
C ASN A 42 4.46 -7.43 -7.41
N THR A 43 5.74 -7.80 -7.45
CA THR A 43 6.83 -6.85 -7.17
C THR A 43 6.82 -5.74 -8.22
N VAL A 44 6.73 -6.07 -9.51
CA VAL A 44 6.65 -5.06 -10.58
C VAL A 44 5.45 -4.13 -10.42
N ALA A 45 4.27 -4.67 -10.11
CA ALA A 45 3.07 -3.87 -9.91
C ALA A 45 3.16 -2.97 -8.65
N HIS A 46 3.80 -3.45 -7.59
CA HIS A 46 4.07 -2.70 -6.36
C HIS A 46 4.95 -1.48 -6.65
N GLU A 47 6.12 -1.70 -7.26
CA GLU A 47 7.05 -0.62 -7.58
C GLU A 47 6.48 0.39 -8.58
N LEU A 48 5.66 -0.07 -9.54
CA LEU A 48 4.97 0.83 -10.46
C LEU A 48 3.90 1.67 -9.76
N ALA A 49 3.22 1.14 -8.75
CA ALA A 49 2.27 1.92 -7.96
C ALA A 49 2.95 3.08 -7.22
N HIS A 50 4.20 2.89 -6.77
CA HIS A 50 4.97 3.94 -6.13
C HIS A 50 5.29 5.16 -7.02
N MET A 51 5.18 5.02 -8.35
CA MET A 51 5.29 6.19 -9.26
C MET A 51 4.25 7.27 -8.92
N TRP A 52 3.12 6.89 -8.32
CA TRP A 52 2.12 7.81 -7.77
C TRP A 52 2.21 7.91 -6.24
N PHE A 53 2.24 6.76 -5.54
CA PHE A 53 2.19 6.69 -4.08
C PHE A 53 3.60 6.55 -3.48
N GLY A 54 4.24 7.68 -3.21
CA GLY A 54 5.59 7.74 -2.65
C GLY A 54 6.52 8.63 -3.47
N ASN A 55 6.41 8.60 -4.80
CA ASN A 55 7.19 9.47 -5.68
C ASN A 55 6.44 10.77 -6.03
N LEU A 56 5.28 10.69 -6.68
CA LEU A 56 4.52 11.89 -7.06
C LEU A 56 3.96 12.60 -5.82
N VAL A 57 3.41 11.84 -4.88
CA VAL A 57 2.98 12.33 -3.57
C VAL A 57 3.67 11.50 -2.52
N THR A 58 4.50 12.13 -1.70
CA THR A 58 5.33 11.45 -0.70
C THR A 58 4.75 11.69 0.69
N MET A 59 4.79 10.70 1.58
CA MET A 59 4.51 10.96 2.99
C MET A 59 5.42 12.06 3.56
N LYS A 60 4.89 12.85 4.51
CA LYS A 60 5.61 13.99 5.10
C LYS A 60 6.73 13.56 6.04
N TRP A 61 6.53 12.44 6.72
CA TRP A 61 7.52 11.82 7.57
C TRP A 61 7.26 10.31 7.64
N TRP A 62 8.22 9.56 8.18
CA TRP A 62 8.20 8.10 8.19
C TRP A 62 7.07 7.51 9.04
N ASP A 63 6.52 8.26 10.00
CA ASP A 63 5.31 7.87 10.74
C ASP A 63 4.08 7.66 9.84
N GLU A 64 4.13 8.15 8.61
CA GLU A 64 3.09 8.06 7.59
C GLU A 64 3.48 7.12 6.43
N VAL A 65 4.49 6.27 6.59
CA VAL A 65 5.04 5.39 5.53
C VAL A 65 4.00 4.48 4.86
N TRP A 66 2.92 4.13 5.57
CA TRP A 66 1.81 3.34 5.02
C TRP A 66 1.08 4.03 3.84
N LEU A 67 1.15 5.36 3.73
CA LEU A 67 0.61 6.10 2.58
C LEU A 67 1.33 5.73 1.28
N ASN A 68 2.58 5.27 1.38
CA ASN A 68 3.32 4.71 0.26
C ASN A 68 3.07 3.19 0.21
N GLU A 69 3.51 2.48 1.25
CA GLU A 69 3.63 1.01 1.24
C GLU A 69 2.29 0.29 1.27
N GLY A 70 1.32 0.82 2.02
CA GLY A 70 -0.04 0.29 2.07
C GLY A 70 -0.77 0.48 0.74
N PHE A 71 -0.59 1.64 0.09
CA PHE A 71 -1.16 1.89 -1.24
C PHE A 71 -0.51 1.01 -2.30
N ALA A 72 0.82 0.92 -2.35
CA ALA A 72 1.50 0.06 -3.30
C ALA A 72 1.10 -1.41 -3.12
N SER A 73 1.04 -1.88 -1.87
CA SER A 73 0.57 -3.22 -1.50
C SER A 73 -0.88 -3.49 -1.89
N TYR A 74 -1.76 -2.49 -1.86
CA TYR A 74 -3.14 -2.66 -2.33
C TYR A 74 -3.26 -2.62 -3.86
N MET A 75 -2.61 -1.63 -4.48
CA MET A 75 -2.64 -1.41 -5.92
C MET A 75 -1.98 -2.55 -6.69
N GLN A 76 -0.95 -3.21 -6.15
CA GLN A 76 -0.34 -4.38 -6.81
C GLN A 76 -1.39 -5.49 -7.03
N VAL A 77 -2.24 -5.75 -6.03
CA VAL A 77 -3.25 -6.81 -6.11
C VAL A 77 -4.37 -6.37 -7.03
N LYS A 78 -4.86 -5.14 -6.87
CA LYS A 78 -5.96 -4.60 -7.66
C LYS A 78 -5.62 -4.53 -9.15
N SER A 79 -4.42 -4.05 -9.48
CA SER A 79 -3.94 -3.95 -10.87
C SER A 79 -3.75 -5.33 -11.50
N LEU A 80 -3.10 -6.27 -10.81
CA LEU A 80 -2.91 -7.62 -11.33
C LEU A 80 -4.22 -8.38 -11.48
N ASN A 81 -5.20 -8.16 -10.60
CA ASN A 81 -6.53 -8.74 -10.78
C ASN A 81 -7.21 -8.24 -12.06
N ALA A 82 -6.98 -6.98 -12.44
CA ALA A 82 -7.53 -6.41 -13.66
C ALA A 82 -6.77 -6.87 -14.93
N ILE A 83 -5.45 -7.03 -14.85
CA ILE A 83 -4.60 -7.43 -15.97
C ILE A 83 -4.68 -8.94 -16.22
N GLU A 84 -4.68 -9.75 -15.15
CA GLU A 84 -4.73 -11.21 -15.17
C GLU A 84 -5.93 -11.76 -14.34
N PRO A 85 -7.18 -11.62 -14.82
CA PRO A 85 -8.36 -12.03 -14.05
C PRO A 85 -8.37 -13.50 -13.65
N SER A 86 -7.72 -14.37 -14.43
CA SER A 86 -7.61 -15.81 -14.17
C SER A 86 -6.80 -16.14 -12.91
N TRP A 87 -5.99 -15.21 -12.41
CA TRP A 87 -5.16 -15.41 -11.22
C TRP A 87 -5.90 -15.18 -9.91
N THR A 88 -7.13 -14.67 -9.96
CA THR A 88 -8.00 -14.44 -8.77
C THR A 88 -7.28 -13.70 -7.64
N MET A 89 -6.53 -12.66 -7.99
CA MET A 89 -5.64 -11.94 -7.07
C MET A 89 -6.38 -11.36 -5.86
N LEU A 90 -7.61 -10.88 -6.03
CA LEU A 90 -8.43 -10.38 -4.91
C LEU A 90 -8.84 -11.47 -3.91
N ASP A 91 -8.98 -12.72 -4.33
CA ASP A 91 -9.23 -13.85 -3.42
C ASP A 91 -7.95 -14.21 -2.67
N GLN A 92 -6.82 -14.19 -3.36
CA GLN A 92 -5.51 -14.41 -2.76
C GLN A 92 -5.17 -13.35 -1.70
N PHE A 93 -5.65 -12.10 -1.86
CA PHE A 93 -5.48 -11.02 -0.88
C PHE A 93 -5.92 -11.44 0.54
N LEU A 94 -7.03 -12.18 0.64
CA LEU A 94 -7.58 -12.59 1.94
C LEU A 94 -6.57 -13.45 2.71
N THR A 95 -5.97 -14.44 2.05
CA THR A 95 -5.06 -15.38 2.72
C THR A 95 -3.63 -14.87 2.81
N ARG A 96 -3.17 -14.11 1.80
CA ARG A 96 -1.76 -13.67 1.71
C ARG A 96 -1.51 -12.34 2.42
N THR A 97 -2.49 -11.45 2.47
CA THR A 97 -2.33 -10.10 3.03
C THR A 97 -3.13 -9.96 4.32
N LEU A 98 -4.46 -10.10 4.26
CA LEU A 98 -5.35 -9.87 5.40
C LEU A 98 -5.12 -10.86 6.54
N HIS A 99 -5.28 -12.16 6.29
CA HIS A 99 -5.12 -13.18 7.34
C HIS A 99 -3.68 -13.22 7.87
N SER A 100 -2.69 -12.99 7.00
CA SER A 100 -1.28 -12.96 7.41
C SER A 100 -1.02 -11.83 8.42
N VAL A 101 -1.56 -10.63 8.19
CA VAL A 101 -1.31 -9.52 9.12
C VAL A 101 -2.11 -9.63 10.40
N LEU A 102 -3.31 -10.22 10.38
CA LEU A 102 -4.10 -10.44 11.60
C LEU A 102 -3.34 -11.28 12.65
N VAL A 103 -2.49 -12.21 12.23
CA VAL A 103 -1.65 -13.00 13.15
C VAL A 103 -0.56 -12.15 13.83
N THR A 104 0.02 -11.19 13.11
CA THR A 104 1.01 -10.27 13.67
C THR A 104 0.33 -9.21 14.53
N ASP A 105 -0.78 -8.65 14.02
CA ASP A 105 -1.48 -7.54 14.65
C ASP A 105 -2.08 -7.95 15.99
N ALA A 106 -2.63 -9.17 16.11
CA ALA A 106 -3.18 -9.70 17.37
C ALA A 106 -2.17 -9.94 18.52
N LYS A 107 -0.90 -9.53 18.37
CA LYS A 107 0.14 -9.65 19.41
C LYS A 107 0.28 -8.33 20.16
N LEU A 108 0.59 -8.41 21.45
CA LEU A 108 0.93 -7.23 22.28
C LEU A 108 2.16 -6.45 21.79
N SER A 109 2.97 -7.05 20.91
CA SER A 109 4.13 -6.41 20.28
C SER A 109 3.79 -5.73 18.94
N SER A 110 2.52 -5.71 18.52
CA SER A 110 2.07 -4.93 17.36
C SER A 110 2.16 -3.43 17.64
N HIS A 111 1.80 -2.62 16.65
CA HIS A 111 1.71 -1.19 16.76
C HIS A 111 0.60 -0.60 15.87
N PRO A 112 0.15 0.64 16.14
CA PRO A 112 -0.71 1.38 15.22
C PRO A 112 -0.04 1.59 13.86
N ILE A 113 -0.83 1.78 12.80
CA ILE A 113 -0.29 2.13 11.47
C ILE A 113 0.50 3.43 11.52
N VAL A 114 -0.07 4.46 12.17
CA VAL A 114 0.57 5.77 12.36
C VAL A 114 1.16 5.81 13.76
N GLN A 115 2.48 5.80 13.86
CA GLN A 115 3.21 5.85 15.12
C GLN A 115 4.44 6.73 15.05
N THR A 116 4.82 7.34 16.17
CA THR A 116 5.99 8.21 16.26
C THR A 116 7.29 7.42 16.01
N VAL A 117 8.13 7.94 15.12
CA VAL A 117 9.47 7.41 14.82
C VAL A 117 10.48 8.55 14.74
N GLU A 118 11.63 8.37 15.39
CA GLU A 118 12.63 9.45 15.59
C GLU A 118 14.05 9.04 15.21
N THR A 119 14.36 7.73 15.21
CA THR A 119 15.71 7.21 14.95
C THR A 119 15.75 6.37 13.66
N PRO A 120 16.91 6.23 13.00
CA PRO A 120 17.06 5.38 11.83
C PRO A 120 16.58 3.93 12.06
N ASP A 121 16.90 3.35 13.21
CA ASP A 121 16.48 1.98 13.55
C ASP A 121 14.95 1.88 13.68
N GLN A 122 14.30 2.89 14.26
CA GLN A 122 12.83 2.95 14.31
C GLN A 122 12.22 3.12 12.92
N ILE A 123 12.83 3.96 12.06
CA ILE A 123 12.38 4.14 10.68
C ILE A 123 12.47 2.80 9.92
N THR A 124 13.58 2.07 10.04
CA THR A 124 13.71 0.74 9.41
C THR A 124 12.72 -0.26 10.00
N ALA A 125 12.45 -0.22 11.29
CA ALA A 125 11.57 -1.17 11.97
C ALA A 125 10.09 -1.09 11.53
N ILE A 126 9.65 0.05 10.99
CA ILE A 126 8.27 0.23 10.52
C ILE A 126 8.04 -0.16 9.05
N PHE A 127 9.08 -0.57 8.34
CA PHE A 127 8.93 -1.26 7.04
C PHE A 127 8.55 -2.72 7.28
N ASP A 128 7.36 -2.93 7.83
CA ASP A 128 6.93 -4.21 8.39
C ASP A 128 5.53 -4.62 7.91
N SER A 129 5.01 -5.75 8.40
CA SER A 129 3.69 -6.22 7.97
C SER A 129 2.53 -5.26 8.30
N ILE A 130 2.67 -4.37 9.29
CA ILE A 130 1.63 -3.40 9.63
C ILE A 130 1.55 -2.32 8.55
N SER A 131 2.67 -1.68 8.19
CA SER A 131 2.68 -0.63 7.16
C SER A 131 2.23 -1.13 5.79
N TYR A 132 2.62 -2.36 5.43
CA TYR A 132 2.28 -2.98 4.14
C TYR A 132 0.89 -3.63 4.17
N ASN A 133 0.73 -4.71 4.93
CA ASN A 133 -0.44 -5.57 4.82
C ASN A 133 -1.66 -5.03 5.58
N LYS A 134 -1.47 -4.43 6.77
CA LYS A 134 -2.59 -3.78 7.50
C LYS A 134 -3.00 -2.51 6.75
N GLY A 135 -2.04 -1.71 6.31
CA GLY A 135 -2.27 -0.55 5.45
C GLY A 135 -3.11 -0.90 4.21
N ALA A 136 -2.71 -1.91 3.44
CA ALA A 136 -3.48 -2.38 2.29
C ALA A 136 -4.88 -2.90 2.65
N SER A 137 -5.00 -3.62 3.77
CA SER A 137 -6.27 -4.17 4.24
C SER A 137 -7.26 -3.07 4.65
N VAL A 138 -6.77 -2.03 5.32
CA VAL A 138 -7.54 -0.84 5.69
C VAL A 138 -7.96 -0.05 4.46
N LEU A 139 -7.10 0.09 3.44
CA LEU A 139 -7.46 0.72 2.17
C LEU A 139 -8.54 -0.07 1.41
N ARG A 140 -8.42 -1.41 1.36
CA ARG A 140 -9.45 -2.28 0.77
C ARG A 140 -10.78 -2.15 1.51
N MET A 141 -10.75 -2.11 2.84
CA MET A 141 -11.94 -1.88 3.66
C MET A 141 -12.56 -0.51 3.37
N LEU A 142 -11.74 0.54 3.33
CA LEU A 142 -12.17 1.90 3.04
C LEU A 142 -12.83 2.00 1.66
N GLU A 143 -12.21 1.41 0.63
CA GLU A 143 -12.83 1.33 -0.71
C GLU A 143 -14.16 0.59 -0.70
N GLY A 144 -14.24 -0.55 -0.01
CA GLY A 144 -15.50 -1.28 0.15
C GLY A 144 -16.58 -0.49 0.91
N PHE A 145 -16.17 0.37 1.83
CA PHE A 145 -17.07 1.19 2.65
C PHE A 145 -17.63 2.40 1.91
N ILE A 146 -16.77 3.14 1.18
CA ILE A 146 -17.19 4.37 0.47
C ILE A 146 -17.57 4.12 -0.99
N GLY A 147 -17.28 2.92 -1.51
CA GLY A 147 -17.51 2.50 -2.89
C GLY A 147 -16.34 2.83 -3.81
N GLU A 148 -16.06 1.93 -4.76
CA GLU A 148 -14.92 2.01 -5.70
C GLU A 148 -14.85 3.34 -6.45
N GLU A 149 -15.96 3.85 -6.98
CA GLU A 149 -15.96 5.10 -7.75
C GLU A 149 -15.64 6.32 -6.89
N ASN A 150 -16.19 6.38 -5.67
CA ASN A 150 -15.89 7.46 -4.72
C ASN A 150 -14.44 7.39 -4.24
N PHE A 151 -13.95 6.18 -3.94
CA PHE A 151 -12.55 5.95 -3.57
C PHE A 151 -11.61 6.41 -4.69
N ARG A 152 -11.85 5.98 -5.92
CA ARG A 152 -11.04 6.37 -7.09
C ARG A 152 -11.03 7.88 -7.30
N ARG A 153 -12.17 8.56 -7.14
CA ARG A 153 -12.24 10.03 -7.24
C ARG A 153 -11.48 10.72 -6.11
N GLY A 154 -11.67 10.29 -4.86
CA GLY A 154 -10.95 10.85 -3.72
C GLY A 154 -9.44 10.68 -3.82
N VAL A 155 -8.96 9.50 -4.25
CA VAL A 155 -7.54 9.25 -4.53
C VAL A 155 -7.02 10.13 -5.68
N SER A 156 -7.80 10.30 -6.75
CA SER A 156 -7.43 11.18 -7.88
C SER A 156 -7.30 12.63 -7.44
N ASP A 157 -8.22 13.13 -6.63
CA ASP A 157 -8.19 14.49 -6.11
C ASP A 157 -7.02 14.67 -5.12
N TYR A 158 -6.75 13.67 -4.28
CA TYR A 158 -5.56 13.64 -3.42
C TYR A 158 -4.26 13.75 -4.24
N LEU A 159 -4.06 12.87 -5.24
CA LEU A 159 -2.84 12.88 -6.04
C LEU A 159 -2.65 14.21 -6.78
N LYS A 160 -3.71 14.78 -7.37
CA LYS A 160 -3.63 16.06 -8.07
C LYS A 160 -3.39 17.25 -7.15
N LYS A 161 -3.99 17.24 -5.97
CA LYS A 161 -3.87 18.35 -5.01
C LYS A 161 -2.47 18.44 -4.42
N TYR A 162 -1.83 17.29 -4.22
CA TYR A 162 -0.56 17.18 -3.51
C TYR A 162 0.60 16.72 -4.39
N GLU A 163 0.45 16.77 -5.72
CA GLU A 163 1.52 16.41 -6.67
C GLU A 163 2.80 17.22 -6.39
N PHE A 164 3.94 16.53 -6.40
CA PHE A 164 5.26 17.04 -6.04
C PHE A 164 5.37 17.58 -4.60
N GLY A 165 4.45 17.16 -3.73
CA GLY A 165 4.36 17.60 -2.35
C GLY A 165 4.38 16.45 -1.35
N ASN A 166 4.23 16.85 -0.08
CA ASN A 166 4.24 15.95 1.05
C ASN A 166 2.90 15.95 1.79
N THR A 167 2.47 14.79 2.28
CA THR A 167 1.15 14.62 2.90
C THR A 167 1.20 13.81 4.19
N ILE A 168 0.14 13.96 5.00
CA ILE A 168 -0.14 13.11 6.16
C ILE A 168 -1.45 12.34 5.94
N THR A 169 -1.78 11.38 6.80
CA THR A 169 -3.01 10.58 6.69
C THR A 169 -4.26 11.46 6.54
N GLN A 170 -4.30 12.58 7.27
CA GLN A 170 -5.43 13.50 7.25
C GLN A 170 -5.65 14.16 5.88
N ASP A 171 -4.60 14.38 5.08
CA ASP A 171 -4.71 14.96 3.74
C ASP A 171 -5.45 14.01 2.79
N LEU A 172 -5.14 12.71 2.85
CA LEU A 172 -5.85 11.67 2.09
C LEU A 172 -7.33 11.63 2.45
N LEU A 173 -7.62 11.55 3.75
CA LEU A 173 -8.99 11.43 4.26
C LEU A 173 -9.82 12.67 3.92
N SER A 174 -9.21 13.86 4.00
CA SER A 174 -9.86 15.12 3.62
C SER A 174 -10.22 15.19 2.14
N SER A 175 -9.42 14.58 1.25
CA SER A 175 -9.76 14.47 -0.19
C SER A 175 -10.89 13.48 -0.47
N MET A 176 -11.14 12.53 0.41
CA MET A 176 -12.24 11.55 0.30
C MET A 176 -13.54 12.01 1.00
N GLU A 177 -13.43 12.89 2.00
CA GLU A 177 -14.55 13.36 2.83
C GLU A 177 -15.75 13.90 2.02
N PRO A 178 -15.58 14.71 0.94
CA PRO A 178 -16.72 15.20 0.16
C PRO A 178 -17.51 14.10 -0.54
N TYR A 179 -16.87 12.99 -0.88
CA TYR A 179 -17.51 11.83 -1.48
C TYR A 179 -18.25 11.00 -0.42
N PHE A 180 -17.60 10.80 0.74
CA PHE A 180 -18.18 10.11 1.88
C PHE A 180 -19.44 10.82 2.43
N LYS A 181 -19.39 12.14 2.55
CA LYS A 181 -20.48 12.96 3.10
C LYS A 181 -21.78 12.94 2.28
N LYS A 182 -21.75 12.48 1.03
CA LYS A 182 -22.95 12.30 0.21
C LYS A 182 -23.88 11.24 0.78
N ASP A 183 -23.29 10.15 1.27
CA ASP A 183 -24.03 9.01 1.81
C ASP A 183 -24.12 9.08 3.34
N TYR A 184 -23.13 9.71 4.00
CA TYR A 184 -23.01 9.78 5.46
C TYR A 184 -22.80 11.21 5.96
N PRO A 185 -23.79 12.12 5.82
CA PRO A 185 -23.62 13.55 6.10
C PRO A 185 -23.24 13.86 7.56
N ASP A 186 -23.66 13.03 8.51
CA ASP A 186 -23.47 13.25 9.95
C ASP A 186 -22.20 12.59 10.52
N LEU A 187 -21.51 11.74 9.76
CA LEU A 187 -20.32 11.02 10.20
C LEU A 187 -19.03 11.70 9.72
N SER A 188 -17.92 11.55 10.42
CA SER A 188 -16.60 12.01 9.95
C SER A 188 -15.79 10.81 9.47
N LEU A 189 -15.33 10.84 8.21
CA LEU A 189 -14.47 9.78 7.70
C LEU A 189 -13.15 9.74 8.47
N SER A 190 -12.62 10.92 8.78
CA SER A 190 -11.37 11.07 9.53
C SER A 190 -11.47 10.44 10.92
N TYR A 191 -12.56 10.71 11.64
CA TYR A 191 -12.81 10.09 12.95
C TYR A 191 -12.88 8.56 12.87
N ILE A 192 -13.59 8.02 11.88
CA ILE A 192 -13.68 6.57 11.67
C ILE A 192 -12.29 6.00 11.37
N MET A 193 -11.54 6.61 10.47
CA MET A 193 -10.27 6.05 10.03
C MET A 193 -9.16 6.18 11.08
N ASP A 194 -9.20 7.22 11.93
CA ASP A 194 -8.32 7.34 13.09
C ASP A 194 -8.44 6.13 14.04
N THR A 195 -9.62 5.51 14.17
CA THR A 195 -9.76 4.29 15.00
C THR A 195 -9.06 3.08 14.39
N TRP A 196 -8.81 3.07 13.08
CA TRP A 196 -8.11 2.00 12.38
C TRP A 196 -6.61 2.26 12.19
N THR A 197 -6.19 3.52 12.19
CA THR A 197 -4.80 3.91 11.90
C THR A 197 -4.01 4.28 13.15
N ARG A 198 -4.65 4.84 14.19
CA ARG A 198 -3.99 5.32 15.42
C ARG A 198 -4.10 4.38 16.61
N GLN A 199 -4.69 3.21 16.41
CA GLN A 199 -4.81 2.16 17.42
C GLN A 199 -4.24 0.85 16.86
N MET A 200 -3.54 0.09 17.70
CA MET A 200 -3.14 -1.29 17.35
C MET A 200 -4.37 -2.21 17.39
N GLY A 201 -4.32 -3.34 16.68
CA GLY A 201 -5.40 -4.34 16.64
C GLY A 201 -5.16 -5.47 17.62
#